data_AF-A0A382JSY9-F1
#
_entry.id   AF-A0A382JSY9-F1
#
_cell.length_a   1.000
_cell.length_b   1.000
_cell.length_c   1.000
_cell.angle_alpha   90.00
_cell.angle_beta   90.00
_cell.angle_gamma   90.00
#
_symmetry.space_group_name_H-M   'P 1'
#
loop_
_entity.id
_entity.type
_entity.pdbx_description
1 polymer ?
#
loop_
_entity_poly.entity_id
_entity_poly.type
_entity_poly.pdbx_seq_one_letter_code
_entity_poly.pdbx_strand_id
1 'polypeptide(L)'
;MAREEALSAYANAIRQRELNEEKLNDCQSRLDELREAVAACRTKSFTGAEQANFQQAVNLAKERLLRQRNKVNRAKRVEEKARTSYVKADGDEKSLTNLKLRRQEDHFHFEFKKEERELEDVIGARYALKPTT
;
A
#
# COMPACT_ATOMS: atom_id res chain seq x y z
N MET A 1 2.95 15.42 0.79
CA MET A 1 3.49 15.07 2.13
C MET A 1 2.83 13.79 2.67
N ALA A 2 1.74 13.84 3.45
CA ALA A 2 1.22 12.64 4.15
C ALA A 2 0.81 11.46 3.25
N ARG A 3 0.14 11.70 2.11
CA ARG A 3 -0.22 10.64 1.14
C ARG A 3 0.99 10.03 0.45
N GLU A 4 1.92 10.86 -0.01
CA GLU A 4 3.13 10.41 -0.72
C GLU A 4 4.05 9.62 0.22
N GLU A 5 4.19 10.07 1.46
CA GLU A 5 4.92 9.35 2.51
C GLU A 5 4.27 7.99 2.79
N ALA A 6 2.94 7.95 2.94
CA ALA A 6 2.21 6.71 3.14
C ALA A 6 2.30 5.76 1.94
N LEU A 7 2.29 6.30 0.71
CA LEU A 7 2.48 5.53 -0.52
C LEU A 7 3.88 4.93 -0.59
N SER A 8 4.91 5.72 -0.29
CA SER A 8 6.29 5.26 -0.23
C SER A 8 6.49 4.17 0.83
N ALA A 9 5.90 4.34 2.02
CA ALA A 9 5.91 3.34 3.08
C ALA A 9 5.24 2.03 2.64
N TYR A 10 4.08 2.12 1.96
CA TYR A 10 3.38 0.96 1.43
C TYR A 10 4.20 0.24 0.34
N ALA A 11 4.77 0.97 -0.61
CA ALA A 11 5.63 0.40 -1.66
C ALA A 11 6.86 -0.31 -1.06
N ASN A 12 7.49 0.27 -0.04
CA ASN A 12 8.60 -0.36 0.67
C ASN A 12 8.16 -1.63 1.40
N ALA A 13 6.98 -1.64 2.01
CA ALA A 13 6.44 -2.81 2.68
C ALA A 13 6.17 -3.98 1.71
N ILE A 14 5.64 -3.68 0.51
CA ILE A 14 5.46 -4.68 -0.57
C ILE A 14 6.80 -5.29 -0.95
N ARG A 15 7.81 -4.46 -1.26
CA ARG A 15 9.16 -4.94 -1.63
C ARG A 15 9.75 -5.84 -0.55
N GLN A 16 9.57 -5.49 0.73
CA GLN A 16 10.05 -6.31 1.84
C GLN A 16 9.29 -7.63 1.96
N ARG A 17 7.98 -7.66 1.70
CA ARG A 17 7.23 -8.93 1.63
C ARG A 17 7.78 -9.81 0.51
N GLU A 18 7.91 -9.27 -0.70
CA GLU A 18 8.38 -10.00 -1.89
C GLU A 18 9.78 -10.58 -1.66
N LEU A 19 10.71 -9.79 -1.16
CA LEU A 19 12.05 -10.26 -0.79
C LEU A 19 12.03 -11.40 0.23
N ASN A 20 11.09 -11.37 1.18
CA ASN A 20 10.97 -12.45 2.16
C ASN A 20 10.30 -13.71 1.58
N GLU A 21 9.41 -13.56 0.60
CA GLU A 21 8.80 -14.66 -0.13
C GLU A 21 9.80 -15.35 -1.05
N GLU A 22 10.63 -14.58 -1.76
CA GLU A 22 11.75 -15.12 -2.54
C GLU A 22 12.68 -15.96 -1.66
N LYS A 23 13.12 -15.42 -0.52
CA LYS A 23 13.93 -16.17 0.46
C LYS A 23 13.22 -17.40 1.03
N LEU A 24 11.88 -17.39 1.09
CA LEU A 24 11.10 -18.56 1.53
C LEU A 24 11.13 -19.64 0.45
N ASN A 25 10.98 -19.26 -0.81
CA ASN A 25 11.11 -20.16 -1.95
C ASN A 25 12.51 -20.78 -2.01
N ASP A 26 13.58 -20.00 -1.80
CA ASP A 26 14.94 -20.54 -1.71
C ASP A 26 15.09 -21.60 -0.61
N CYS A 27 14.47 -21.36 0.55
CA CYS A 27 14.48 -22.33 1.64
C CYS A 27 13.68 -23.61 1.31
N GLN A 28 12.60 -23.49 0.52
CA GLN A 28 11.82 -24.63 0.03
C GLN A 28 12.64 -25.43 -0.97
N SER A 29 13.18 -24.79 -2.02
CA SER A 29 14.04 -25.42 -3.01
C SER A 29 15.20 -26.15 -2.35
N ARG A 30 15.86 -25.52 -1.36
CA ARG A 30 16.97 -26.15 -0.65
C ARG A 30 16.53 -27.39 0.16
N LEU A 31 15.34 -27.37 0.74
CA LEU A 31 14.82 -28.54 1.47
C LEU A 31 14.49 -29.69 0.50
N ASP A 32 13.99 -29.36 -0.69
CA ASP A 32 13.66 -30.35 -1.71
C ASP A 32 14.94 -30.94 -2.34
N GLU A 33 15.95 -30.12 -2.64
CA GLU A 33 17.29 -30.60 -3.03
C GLU A 33 17.87 -31.58 -1.99
N LEU A 34 17.75 -31.28 -0.70
CA LEU A 34 18.22 -32.17 0.38
C LEU A 34 17.44 -33.48 0.40
N ARG A 35 16.13 -33.45 0.14
CA ARG A 35 15.30 -34.66 0.08
C ARG A 35 15.65 -35.53 -1.13
N GLU A 36 15.88 -34.91 -2.28
CA GLU A 36 16.31 -35.61 -3.49
C GLU A 36 17.70 -36.24 -3.29
N ALA A 37 18.64 -35.50 -2.70
CA ALA A 37 19.95 -36.03 -2.35
C ALA A 37 19.83 -37.25 -1.42
N VAL A 38 18.99 -37.18 -0.39
CA VAL A 38 18.73 -38.34 0.50
C VAL A 38 18.12 -39.51 -0.26
N ALA A 39 17.17 -39.27 -1.17
CA ALA A 39 16.53 -40.32 -1.96
C ALA A 39 17.54 -41.02 -2.89
N ALA A 40 18.37 -40.27 -3.61
CA ALA A 40 19.40 -40.79 -4.51
C ALA A 40 20.50 -41.58 -3.81
N CYS A 41 20.66 -41.36 -2.52
CA CYS A 41 21.75 -41.93 -1.74
C CYS A 41 21.25 -43.16 -0.95
N ARG A 42 19.95 -43.23 -0.62
CA ARG A 42 19.27 -44.46 -0.16
C ARG A 42 19.33 -45.60 -1.18
N THR A 43 19.35 -45.30 -2.47
CA THR A 43 19.48 -46.34 -3.51
C THR A 43 20.88 -46.99 -3.55
N LYS A 44 21.90 -46.37 -2.91
CA LYS A 44 23.29 -46.84 -2.90
C LYS A 44 23.73 -47.48 -1.58
N SER A 45 22.80 -47.68 -0.64
CA SER A 45 23.05 -48.09 0.75
C SER A 45 23.83 -47.05 1.56
N PHE A 46 23.32 -46.73 2.75
CA PHE A 46 23.87 -45.71 3.64
C PHE A 46 24.55 -46.32 4.87
N THR A 47 25.59 -45.66 5.37
CA THR A 47 26.08 -45.91 6.75
C THR A 47 25.22 -45.15 7.77
N GLY A 48 25.15 -45.67 9.01
CA GLY A 48 24.34 -45.04 10.07
C GLY A 48 24.76 -43.59 10.41
N ALA A 49 26.06 -43.28 10.29
CA ALA A 49 26.58 -41.93 10.53
C ALA A 49 26.14 -40.92 9.47
N GLU A 50 26.13 -41.32 8.20
CA GLU A 50 25.64 -40.49 7.10
C GLU A 50 24.14 -40.20 7.27
N GLN A 51 23.36 -41.21 7.63
CA GLN A 51 21.92 -41.05 7.88
C GLN A 51 21.63 -40.03 9.00
N ALA A 52 22.41 -40.03 10.08
CA ALA A 52 22.29 -39.06 11.17
C ALA A 52 22.59 -37.63 10.70
N ASN A 53 23.64 -37.44 9.90
CA ASN A 53 24.01 -36.14 9.34
C ASN A 53 22.91 -35.58 8.42
N PHE A 54 22.32 -36.41 7.56
CA PHE A 54 21.21 -35.99 6.71
C PHE A 54 19.97 -35.62 7.51
N GLN A 55 19.65 -36.41 8.54
CA GLN A 55 18.50 -36.10 9.40
C GLN A 55 18.69 -34.75 10.10
N GLN A 56 19.90 -34.45 10.57
CA GLN A 56 20.24 -33.16 11.17
C GLN A 56 20.11 -32.03 10.13
N ALA A 57 20.64 -32.20 8.92
CA ALA A 57 20.54 -31.21 7.86
C ALA A 57 19.09 -30.90 7.46
N VAL A 58 18.24 -31.93 7.35
CA VAL A 58 16.80 -31.77 7.06
C VAL A 58 16.09 -31.03 8.21
N ASN A 59 16.41 -31.35 9.46
CA ASN A 59 15.82 -30.68 10.62
C ASN A 59 16.20 -29.18 10.64
N LEU A 60 17.47 -28.85 10.41
CA LEU A 60 17.93 -27.46 10.31
C LEU A 60 17.26 -26.71 9.14
N ALA A 61 17.10 -27.35 7.99
CA ALA A 61 16.41 -26.76 6.84
C ALA A 61 14.93 -26.49 7.15
N LYS A 62 14.23 -27.42 7.82
CA LYS A 62 12.85 -27.23 8.29
C LYS A 62 12.71 -26.10 9.29
N GLU A 63 13.63 -25.98 10.25
CA GLU A 63 13.64 -24.86 11.20
C GLU A 63 13.84 -23.53 10.49
N ARG A 64 14.79 -23.47 9.55
CA ARG A 64 15.04 -22.25 8.75
C ARG A 64 13.79 -21.86 7.96
N LEU A 65 13.12 -22.83 7.34
CA LEU A 65 11.88 -22.63 6.60
C LEU A 65 10.77 -22.09 7.50
N LEU A 66 10.61 -22.64 8.71
CA LEU A 66 9.63 -22.14 9.69
C LEU A 66 9.93 -20.69 10.10
N ARG A 67 11.20 -20.37 10.40
CA ARG A 67 11.64 -19.01 10.73
C ARG A 67 11.36 -18.04 9.58
N GLN A 68 11.63 -18.44 8.34
CA GLN A 68 11.40 -17.61 7.16
C GLN A 68 9.90 -17.41 6.91
N ARG A 69 9.06 -18.44 7.10
CA ARG A 69 7.60 -18.34 7.01
C ARG A 69 7.05 -17.33 8.04
N ASN A 70 7.59 -17.33 9.25
CA ASN A 70 7.22 -16.34 10.27
C ASN A 70 7.60 -14.91 9.86
N LYS A 71 8.75 -14.72 9.18
CA LYS A 71 9.14 -13.41 8.63
C LYS A 71 8.18 -12.94 7.54
N VAL A 72 7.80 -13.82 6.61
CA VAL A 72 6.79 -13.50 5.56
C VAL A 72 5.46 -13.10 6.21
N ASN A 73 4.98 -13.86 7.20
CA ASN A 73 3.75 -13.53 7.91
C ASN A 73 3.82 -12.16 8.61
N ARG A 74 4.97 -11.83 9.22
CA ARG A 74 5.19 -10.51 9.81
C ARG A 74 5.21 -9.42 8.74
N ALA A 75 5.88 -9.64 7.61
CA ALA A 75 5.93 -8.69 6.49
C ALA A 75 4.53 -8.42 5.92
N LYS A 76 3.69 -9.46 5.73
CA LYS A 76 2.29 -9.32 5.32
C LYS A 76 1.47 -8.44 6.26
N ARG A 77 1.66 -8.60 7.58
CA ARG A 77 0.99 -7.74 8.58
C ARG A 77 1.47 -6.29 8.52
N VAL A 78 2.75 -6.05 8.25
CA VAL A 78 3.30 -4.69 8.08
C VAL A 78 2.76 -4.06 6.80
N GLU A 79 2.73 -4.81 5.70
CA GLU A 79 2.13 -4.37 4.44
C GLU A 79 0.67 -3.97 4.62
N GLU A 80 -0.16 -4.79 5.27
CA GLU A 80 -1.59 -4.46 5.46
C GLU A 80 -1.77 -3.18 6.30
N LYS A 81 -0.93 -2.97 7.31
CA LYS A 81 -0.92 -1.72 8.09
C LYS A 81 -0.52 -0.51 7.25
N ALA A 82 0.48 -0.66 6.39
CA ALA A 82 0.90 0.41 5.48
C ALA A 82 -0.18 0.71 4.43
N ARG A 83 -0.83 -0.33 3.88
CA ARG A 83 -1.95 -0.23 2.95
C ARG A 83 -3.12 0.55 3.55
N THR A 84 -3.57 0.16 4.74
CA THR A 84 -4.67 0.85 5.45
C THR A 84 -4.34 2.31 5.74
N SER A 85 -3.10 2.60 6.13
CA SER A 85 -2.63 3.99 6.32
C SER A 85 -2.66 4.80 5.03
N TYR A 86 -2.20 4.22 3.92
CA TYR A 86 -2.23 4.86 2.60
C TYR A 86 -3.66 5.15 2.13
N VAL A 87 -4.55 4.15 2.19
CA VAL A 87 -5.96 4.31 1.78
C VAL A 87 -6.64 5.42 2.57
N LYS A 88 -6.37 5.51 3.89
CA LYS A 88 -6.88 6.59 4.72
C LYS A 88 -6.36 7.96 4.26
N ALA A 89 -5.03 8.10 4.11
CA ALA A 89 -4.42 9.35 3.68
C ALA A 89 -4.91 9.82 2.29
N ASP A 90 -5.07 8.88 1.35
CA ASP A 90 -5.62 9.15 0.02
C ASP A 90 -7.10 9.60 0.08
N GLY A 91 -7.90 8.97 0.95
CA GLY A 91 -9.29 9.36 1.19
C GLY A 91 -9.42 10.76 1.81
N ASP A 92 -8.57 11.08 2.79
CA ASP A 92 -8.53 12.38 3.46
C ASP A 92 -8.15 13.50 2.46
N GLU A 93 -7.15 13.26 1.60
CA GLU A 93 -6.72 14.22 0.58
C GLU A 93 -7.81 14.47 -0.49
N LYS A 94 -8.49 13.41 -0.94
CA LYS A 94 -9.63 13.54 -1.86
C LYS A 94 -10.77 14.34 -1.25
N SER A 95 -11.08 14.06 0.02
CA SER A 95 -12.14 14.76 0.75
C SER A 95 -11.84 16.26 0.89
N LEU A 96 -10.58 16.59 1.19
CA LEU A 96 -10.12 17.97 1.30
C LEU A 96 -10.15 18.70 -0.05
N THR A 97 -9.76 18.03 -1.13
CA THR A 97 -9.84 18.58 -2.49
C THR A 97 -11.29 18.86 -2.88
N ASN A 98 -12.21 17.93 -2.64
CA ASN A 98 -13.64 18.12 -2.90
C ASN A 98 -14.24 19.27 -2.08
N LEU A 99 -13.84 19.40 -0.82
CA LEU A 99 -14.28 20.52 0.03
C LEU A 99 -13.79 21.87 -0.51
N LYS A 100 -12.54 21.95 -0.96
CA LYS A 100 -11.99 23.16 -1.59
C LYS A 100 -12.76 23.53 -2.85
N LEU A 101 -13.05 22.56 -3.71
CA LEU A 101 -13.83 22.77 -4.93
C LEU A 101 -15.22 23.35 -4.61
N ARG A 102 -15.95 22.73 -3.68
CA ARG A 102 -17.27 23.22 -3.26
C ARG A 102 -17.23 24.64 -2.71
N ARG A 103 -16.26 24.95 -1.84
CA ARG A 103 -16.09 26.31 -1.30
C ARG A 103 -15.80 27.34 -2.40
N GLN A 104 -15.05 26.94 -3.41
CA GLN A 104 -14.75 27.79 -4.55
C GLN A 104 -16.01 28.04 -5.39
N GLU A 105 -16.81 27.02 -5.66
CA GLU A 105 -18.10 27.14 -6.34
C GLU A 105 -19.07 28.05 -5.56
N ASP A 106 -19.19 27.84 -4.24
CA ASP A 106 -20.03 28.66 -3.37
C ASP A 106 -19.58 30.13 -3.37
N HIS A 107 -18.27 30.37 -3.34
CA HIS A 107 -17.72 31.73 -3.41
C HIS A 107 -18.00 32.39 -4.76
N PHE A 108 -17.78 31.69 -5.87
CA PHE A 108 -18.11 32.21 -7.20
C PHE A 108 -19.60 32.54 -7.32
N HIS A 109 -20.48 31.66 -6.84
CA HIS A 109 -21.92 31.90 -6.87
C HIS A 109 -22.33 33.10 -6.02
N PHE A 110 -21.69 33.27 -4.86
CA PHE A 110 -21.91 34.42 -3.98
C PHE A 110 -21.49 35.74 -4.64
N GLU A 111 -20.28 35.81 -5.19
CA GLU A 111 -19.78 37.01 -5.88
C GLU A 111 -20.62 37.32 -7.11
N PHE A 112 -20.98 36.31 -7.91
CA PHE A 112 -21.85 36.48 -9.08
C PHE A 112 -23.20 37.10 -8.70
N LYS A 113 -23.86 36.61 -7.64
CA LYS A 113 -25.13 37.17 -7.14
C LYS A 113 -24.99 38.57 -6.54
N LYS A 114 -23.78 38.93 -6.11
CA LYS A 114 -23.50 40.27 -5.60
C LYS A 114 -23.34 41.24 -6.77
N GLU A 115 -22.57 40.87 -7.79
CA GLU A 115 -22.43 41.62 -9.04
C GLU A 115 -23.79 41.81 -9.73
N GLU A 116 -24.62 40.76 -9.81
CA GLU A 116 -25.97 40.84 -10.39
C GLU A 116 -26.82 41.91 -9.69
N ARG A 117 -26.82 41.94 -8.35
CA ARG A 117 -27.54 42.96 -7.57
C ARG A 117 -26.98 44.36 -7.78
N GLU A 118 -25.66 44.51 -7.81
CA GLU A 118 -25.03 45.81 -8.08
C GLU A 118 -25.38 46.33 -9.49
N LEU A 119 -25.46 45.43 -10.49
CA LEU A 119 -25.91 45.78 -11.84
C LEU A 119 -27.38 46.18 -11.87
N GLU A 120 -28.26 45.46 -11.18
CA GLU A 120 -29.68 45.82 -11.03
C GLU A 120 -29.84 47.22 -10.41
N ASP A 121 -29.09 47.53 -9.35
CA ASP A 121 -29.10 48.85 -8.70
C ASP A 121 -28.66 49.96 -9.65
N VAL A 122 -27.57 49.74 -10.40
CA VAL A 122 -27.08 50.71 -11.40
C VAL A 122 -28.11 50.93 -12.51
N ILE A 123 -28.75 49.86 -12.99
CA ILE A 123 -29.81 49.94 -14.01
C ILE A 123 -31.02 50.71 -13.45
N GLY A 124 -31.48 50.36 -12.24
CA GLY A 124 -32.59 51.03 -11.56
C GLY A 124 -32.35 52.53 -11.38
N ALA A 125 -31.16 52.91 -10.90
CA ALA A 125 -30.76 54.31 -10.75
C ALA A 125 -30.78 55.07 -12.08
N ARG A 126 -30.33 54.44 -13.19
CA ARG A 126 -30.38 55.04 -14.53
C ARG A 126 -31.81 55.27 -15.03
N TYR A 127 -32.75 54.37 -14.74
CA TYR A 127 -34.15 54.55 -15.12
C TYR A 127 -34.86 55.61 -14.27
N ALA A 128 -34.55 55.72 -12.98
CA ALA A 128 -35.11 56.74 -12.09
C ALA A 128 -34.69 58.18 -12.48
N LEU A 129 -33.54 58.34 -13.15
CA LEU A 129 -33.01 59.63 -13.61
C LEU A 129 -33.53 60.06 -14.99
N LYS A 130 -34.28 59.23 -15.72
CA LYS A 130 -34.87 59.64 -17.00
C LYS A 130 -36.13 60.47 -16.75
N PRO A 131 -36.18 61.74 -17.16
CA PRO A 131 -37.38 62.56 -17.01
C PRO A 131 -38.50 62.02 -17.92
N THR A 132 -39.68 61.82 -17.34
CA THR A 132 -40.92 61.61 -18.09
C THR A 132 -41.16 62.83 -18.97
N THR A 133 -41.07 62.64 -20.28
CA THR A 133 -41.46 63.62 -21.29
C THR A 133 -42.97 63.58 -21.51
#